data_AF-A0A293MLQ4-F1
#
_entry.id   AF-A0A293MLQ4-F1
#
_cell.length_a   1.000
_cell.length_b   1.000
_cell.length_c   1.000
_cell.angle_alpha   90.00
_cell.angle_beta   90.00
_cell.angle_gamma   90.00
#
_symmetry.space_group_name_H-M   'P 1'
#
loop_
_entity.id
_entity.type
_entity.pdbx_description
1 polymer ?
#
loop_
_entity_poly.entity_id
_entity_poly.type
_entity_poly.pdbx_seq_one_letter_code
_entity_poly.pdbx_strand_id
1 'polypeptide(L)'
;MQSGFRPVYHRDRRRLLRQSCRFASAKLPVCWEPTTTRTTWTGFLQAAKWLRMWLPWLANGRQVGQARCRRVNLAEPAATDPRAKALCEEYFRSEDSIYRPCFKLVDPTHYERMCLHDMATYDKMEENVCVAAAAYRSECSDHGIELSMPRTCVRCEKPDRSDLLAGELFTVTEPAKKVDIVFVVERKQCNRNVMPELIRIAQGLDERYQEEGYADSRYGVVGFGGEGIAHMPHIVTADGQIFGNIRSVVSAFSSLKPSADNTESEGVLAALKYATNLPMRIGSTKILLLVKCSSCQPEEGNVDYTDIYRTLVDRGMHLHILENDDIVVRTAAKLSKSKRIFGVDSKKAYTVKDMKDMRGDADLHSQIRLPLPKYYCVPLALETNGTLFSTMRMFEKRQVNKKFVHVFSKRVALSEDPECLICECVTTEDGVGR
;
A
#
# COMPACT_ATOMS: atom_id res chain seq x y z
N MET A 1 -22.87 17.59 -78.51
CA MET A 1 -24.27 17.28 -78.19
C MET A 1 -24.38 17.08 -76.68
N GLN A 2 -25.19 17.93 -76.03
CA GLN A 2 -25.84 17.85 -74.70
C GLN A 2 -25.02 17.28 -73.50
N SER A 3 -24.59 18.07 -72.51
CA SER A 3 -25.34 18.76 -71.44
C SER A 3 -26.01 17.82 -70.41
N GLY A 4 -25.61 17.91 -69.13
CA GLY A 4 -26.31 17.28 -68.00
C GLY A 4 -25.65 17.54 -66.63
N PHE A 5 -26.38 18.23 -65.74
CA PHE A 5 -25.98 18.87 -64.47
C PHE A 5 -25.54 17.98 -63.26
N ARG A 6 -24.81 18.63 -62.33
CA ARG A 6 -24.31 18.32 -60.94
C ARG A 6 -25.43 18.12 -59.86
N PRO A 7 -25.17 17.92 -58.52
CA PRO A 7 -24.00 17.44 -57.72
C PRO A 7 -24.28 16.56 -56.43
N VAL A 8 -23.16 16.05 -55.82
CA VAL A 8 -22.81 15.82 -54.37
C VAL A 8 -23.56 14.80 -53.48
N TYR A 9 -22.80 13.81 -52.98
CA TYR A 9 -22.84 13.34 -51.58
C TYR A 9 -21.45 12.79 -51.14
N HIS A 10 -20.88 13.35 -50.08
CA HIS A 10 -19.64 12.89 -49.42
C HIS A 10 -19.90 11.58 -48.65
N ARG A 11 -19.00 10.59 -48.75
CA ARG A 11 -18.96 9.45 -47.81
C ARG A 11 -17.51 9.14 -47.44
N ASP A 12 -17.08 9.74 -46.33
CA ASP A 12 -15.77 9.50 -45.71
C ASP A 12 -15.92 8.31 -44.73
N ARG A 13 -15.23 7.19 -44.99
CA ARG A 13 -15.14 6.03 -44.09
C ARG A 13 -13.81 6.11 -43.34
N ARG A 14 -13.83 6.48 -42.05
CA ARG A 14 -12.69 6.32 -41.14
C ARG A 14 -13.01 5.35 -40.00
N ARG A 15 -12.13 4.34 -39.90
CA ARG A 15 -11.64 3.57 -38.75
C ARG A 15 -12.46 3.63 -37.45
N LEU A 16 -13.04 2.48 -37.10
CA LEU A 16 -13.44 2.14 -35.74
C LEU A 16 -12.20 1.79 -34.91
N LEU A 17 -11.78 2.72 -34.04
CA LEU A 17 -10.92 2.44 -32.90
C LEU A 17 -11.81 2.01 -31.72
N ARG A 18 -11.66 0.75 -31.31
CA ARG A 18 -12.09 0.27 -29.99
C ARG A 18 -11.16 0.89 -28.95
N GLN A 19 -11.71 1.66 -28.01
CA GLN A 19 -11.07 1.96 -26.73
C GLN A 19 -12.03 1.57 -25.61
N SER A 20 -11.67 0.50 -24.92
CA SER A 20 -12.21 0.07 -23.64
C SER A 20 -11.57 0.89 -22.52
N CYS A 21 -12.33 1.76 -21.88
CA CYS A 21 -11.95 2.39 -20.61
C CYS A 21 -12.54 1.56 -19.46
N ARG A 22 -11.67 0.86 -18.73
CA ARG A 22 -11.96 0.39 -17.36
C ARG A 22 -11.64 1.55 -16.41
N PHE A 23 -12.59 1.93 -15.57
CA PHE A 23 -12.35 2.85 -14.45
C PHE A 23 -12.39 2.07 -13.14
N ALA A 24 -11.39 2.31 -12.31
CA ALA A 24 -11.28 1.90 -10.92
C ALA A 24 -11.87 2.99 -10.00
N SER A 25 -12.40 2.56 -8.86
CA SER A 25 -12.82 3.31 -7.67
C SER A 25 -13.84 4.44 -7.88
N ALA A 26 -15.11 4.10 -7.67
CA ALA A 26 -16.18 5.06 -7.43
C ALA A 26 -16.10 5.58 -5.98
N LYS A 27 -15.78 6.86 -5.81
CA LYS A 27 -16.42 7.66 -4.75
C LYS A 27 -17.65 8.30 -5.41
N LEU A 28 -18.84 7.85 -5.03
CA LEU A 28 -20.10 8.46 -5.46
C LEU A 28 -20.22 9.87 -4.84
N PRO A 29 -20.51 10.93 -5.62
CA PRO A 29 -20.98 12.18 -5.06
C PRO A 29 -22.48 12.08 -4.81
N VAL A 30 -22.90 12.25 -3.55
CA VAL A 30 -24.32 12.41 -3.18
C VAL A 30 -24.78 13.78 -3.70
N CYS A 31 -25.69 13.78 -4.68
CA CYS A 31 -26.39 14.99 -5.12
C CYS A 31 -27.63 15.19 -4.26
N TRP A 32 -27.67 16.24 -3.44
CA TRP A 32 -28.90 16.73 -2.82
C TRP A 32 -29.67 17.61 -3.83
N GLU A 33 -30.96 17.32 -4.04
CA GLU A 33 -31.91 18.23 -4.70
C GLU A 33 -32.79 18.92 -3.65
N PRO A 34 -32.96 20.26 -3.70
CA PRO A 34 -33.92 20.95 -2.86
C PRO A 34 -35.32 20.86 -3.50
N THR A 35 -36.27 20.25 -2.79
CA THR A 35 -37.69 20.30 -3.14
C THR A 35 -38.18 21.74 -3.12
N THR A 36 -38.66 22.20 -4.27
CA THR A 36 -39.33 23.48 -4.47
C THR A 36 -40.59 23.57 -3.61
N THR A 37 -40.56 24.39 -2.57
CA THR A 37 -41.75 25.08 -2.07
C THR A 37 -41.39 26.52 -1.72
N ARG A 38 -42.28 27.44 -2.13
CA ARG A 38 -42.12 28.90 -2.02
C ARG A 38 -41.99 29.32 -0.56
N THR A 39 -40.88 29.97 -0.20
CA THR A 39 -40.84 30.83 1.00
C THR A 39 -39.80 31.95 0.83
N THR A 40 -40.35 33.17 0.77
CA THR A 40 -39.83 34.51 1.10
C THR A 40 -38.31 34.83 1.11
N TRP A 41 -38.02 35.93 0.42
CA TRP A 41 -36.74 36.45 -0.09
C TRP A 41 -35.73 37.08 0.90
N THR A 42 -35.71 36.72 2.18
CA THR A 42 -34.79 37.36 3.17
C THR A 42 -33.76 36.42 3.81
N GLY A 43 -33.82 35.10 3.61
CA GLY A 43 -32.83 34.14 4.15
C GLY A 43 -31.62 33.84 3.24
N PHE A 44 -31.65 34.26 1.98
CA PHE A 44 -30.66 33.84 0.97
C PHE A 44 -29.26 34.47 1.13
N LEU A 45 -29.12 35.52 1.95
CA LEU A 45 -27.86 36.24 2.12
C LEU A 45 -26.97 35.70 3.26
N GLN A 46 -27.47 34.81 4.13
CA GLN A 46 -26.64 34.18 5.18
C GLN A 46 -26.11 32.79 4.79
N ALA A 47 -26.82 32.03 3.94
CA ALA A 47 -26.35 30.72 3.44
C ALA A 47 -25.24 30.84 2.36
N ALA A 48 -25.23 31.93 1.59
CA ALA A 48 -24.21 32.19 0.56
C ALA A 48 -22.83 32.57 1.14
N LYS A 49 -22.74 32.85 2.45
CA LYS A 49 -21.48 33.20 3.13
C LYS A 49 -20.70 31.98 3.63
N TRP A 50 -21.38 30.86 3.88
CA TRP A 50 -20.74 29.59 4.28
C TRP A 50 -20.22 28.77 3.09
N LEU A 51 -20.89 28.83 1.94
CA LEU A 51 -20.46 28.16 0.70
C LEU A 51 -19.22 28.78 0.03
N ARG A 52 -18.76 29.96 0.46
CA ARG A 52 -17.52 30.60 -0.03
C ARG A 52 -16.27 30.31 0.80
N MET A 53 -16.40 29.63 1.95
CA MET A 53 -15.25 29.32 2.82
C MET A 53 -14.66 27.92 2.64
N TRP A 54 -15.28 27.04 1.85
CA TRP A 54 -14.83 25.66 1.63
C TRP A 54 -14.42 25.35 0.17
N LEU A 55 -14.26 26.38 -0.66
CA LEU A 55 -14.01 26.24 -2.10
C LEU A 55 -12.58 26.52 -2.60
N PRO A 56 -11.52 26.47 -1.76
CA PRO A 56 -10.17 26.35 -2.31
C PRO A 56 -9.30 25.25 -1.65
N TRP A 57 -9.81 24.03 -1.45
CA TRP A 57 -8.95 22.88 -1.05
C TRP A 57 -9.06 21.61 -1.91
N LEU A 58 -9.89 21.61 -2.97
CA LEU A 58 -9.97 20.49 -3.94
C LEU A 58 -9.57 20.87 -5.38
N ALA A 59 -9.15 22.10 -5.62
CA ALA A 59 -8.81 22.57 -6.95
C ALA A 59 -7.34 22.96 -7.04
N ASN A 60 -6.47 21.95 -7.21
CA ASN A 60 -5.29 22.07 -8.05
C ASN A 60 -4.70 20.67 -8.31
N GLY A 61 -4.65 20.28 -9.59
CA GLY A 61 -3.73 19.23 -10.01
C GLY A 61 -4.21 18.18 -11.02
N ARG A 62 -5.30 18.36 -11.78
CA ARG A 62 -5.52 17.56 -13.01
C ARG A 62 -6.22 18.39 -14.08
N GLN A 63 -5.62 18.45 -15.27
CA GLN A 63 -6.34 18.84 -16.48
C GLN A 63 -7.31 17.72 -16.85
N VAL A 64 -8.61 17.96 -16.66
CA VAL A 64 -9.64 17.14 -17.28
C VAL A 64 -9.63 17.50 -18.76
N GLY A 65 -9.32 16.55 -19.65
CA GLY A 65 -9.46 16.77 -21.09
C GLY A 65 -10.88 17.21 -21.43
N GLN A 66 -11.08 17.82 -22.61
CA GLN A 66 -12.39 18.31 -23.09
C GLN A 66 -13.43 17.19 -23.37
N ALA A 67 -13.53 16.18 -22.51
CA ALA A 67 -14.60 15.21 -22.53
C ALA A 67 -15.83 15.81 -21.85
N ARG A 68 -16.94 15.92 -22.59
CA ARG A 68 -18.25 16.19 -21.99
C ARG A 68 -18.65 14.97 -21.15
N CYS A 69 -18.69 15.10 -19.83
CA CYS A 69 -19.32 14.10 -18.97
C CYS A 69 -20.80 13.99 -19.35
N ARG A 70 -21.21 12.85 -19.90
CA ARG A 70 -22.62 12.53 -20.08
C ARG A 70 -23.18 12.22 -18.69
N ARG A 71 -24.04 13.09 -18.16
CA ARG A 71 -24.80 12.81 -16.92
C ARG A 71 -25.73 11.64 -17.23
N VAL A 72 -25.44 10.48 -16.67
CA VAL A 72 -26.36 9.35 -16.60
C VAL A 72 -26.75 9.24 -15.14
N ASN A 73 -28.06 9.24 -14.86
CA ASN A 73 -28.53 8.94 -13.51
C ASN A 73 -28.30 7.45 -13.28
N LEU A 74 -27.43 7.12 -12.33
CA LEU A 74 -27.14 5.74 -11.90
C LEU A 74 -27.97 5.35 -10.67
N ALA A 75 -28.94 6.20 -10.26
CA ALA A 75 -29.85 5.86 -9.17
C ALA A 75 -30.74 4.68 -9.58
N GLU A 76 -30.67 3.61 -8.79
CA GLU A 76 -31.53 2.46 -8.82
C GLU A 76 -32.71 2.70 -7.86
N PRO A 77 -33.90 2.15 -8.10
CA PRO A 77 -34.98 2.26 -7.14
C PRO A 77 -34.59 1.55 -5.84
N ALA A 78 -34.96 2.13 -4.70
CA ALA A 78 -34.74 1.49 -3.40
C ALA A 78 -35.36 0.09 -3.35
N ALA A 79 -34.64 -0.86 -2.75
CA ALA A 79 -35.12 -2.21 -2.55
C ALA A 79 -36.45 -2.19 -1.78
N THR A 80 -37.43 -2.94 -2.30
CA THR A 80 -38.75 -3.11 -1.68
C THR A 80 -38.86 -4.42 -0.90
N ASP A 81 -37.83 -5.27 -0.96
CA ASP A 81 -37.79 -6.55 -0.24
C ASP A 81 -37.75 -6.31 1.28
N PRO A 82 -38.70 -6.89 2.04
CA PRO A 82 -38.72 -6.78 3.50
C PRO A 82 -37.42 -7.20 4.19
N ARG A 83 -36.67 -8.15 3.62
CA ARG A 83 -35.39 -8.63 4.16
C ARG A 83 -34.29 -7.58 4.03
N ALA A 84 -34.21 -6.92 2.87
CA ALA A 84 -33.28 -5.82 2.66
C ALA A 84 -33.57 -4.67 3.63
N LYS A 85 -34.86 -4.36 3.82
CA LYS A 85 -35.28 -3.35 4.81
C LYS A 85 -34.90 -3.73 6.23
N ALA A 86 -35.20 -4.95 6.66
CA ALA A 86 -34.86 -5.43 8.00
C ALA A 86 -33.35 -5.36 8.26
N LEU A 87 -32.52 -5.76 7.29
CA LEU A 87 -31.06 -5.72 7.40
C LEU A 87 -30.53 -4.28 7.51
N CYS A 88 -31.03 -3.34 6.68
CA CYS A 88 -30.61 -1.94 6.79
C CYS A 88 -31.07 -1.30 8.11
N GLU A 89 -32.30 -1.62 8.59
CA GLU A 89 -32.79 -1.15 9.89
C GLU A 89 -31.99 -1.74 11.06
N GLU A 90 -31.52 -2.98 10.96
CA GLU A 90 -30.65 -3.61 11.96
C GLU A 90 -29.36 -2.82 12.17
N TYR A 91 -28.67 -2.41 11.10
CA TYR A 91 -27.42 -1.64 11.23
C TYR A 91 -27.64 -0.16 11.56
N PHE A 92 -28.65 0.49 11.00
CA PHE A 92 -28.76 1.95 11.04
C PHE A 92 -29.85 2.50 11.95
N ARG A 93 -30.71 1.63 12.53
CA ARG A 93 -31.81 2.07 13.40
C ARG A 93 -31.92 1.29 14.71
N SER A 94 -31.52 0.02 14.73
CA SER A 94 -31.65 -0.83 15.93
C SER A 94 -30.81 -0.32 17.09
N GLU A 95 -31.37 -0.35 18.30
CA GLU A 95 -30.62 -0.10 19.54
C GLU A 95 -29.60 -1.20 19.85
N ASP A 96 -29.69 -2.36 19.20
CA ASP A 96 -28.70 -3.43 19.34
C ASP A 96 -27.60 -3.35 18.26
N SER A 97 -27.62 -2.29 17.43
CA SER A 97 -26.64 -2.10 16.36
C SER A 97 -25.23 -1.86 16.90
N ILE A 98 -24.24 -2.42 16.18
CA ILE A 98 -22.81 -2.10 16.36
C ILE A 98 -22.51 -0.60 16.16
N TYR A 99 -23.40 0.14 15.50
CA TYR A 99 -23.26 1.56 15.18
C TYR A 99 -23.99 2.51 16.14
N ARG A 100 -24.74 1.95 17.10
CA ARG A 100 -25.46 2.72 18.12
C ARG A 100 -24.62 3.79 18.83
N PRO A 101 -23.32 3.58 19.16
CA PRO A 101 -22.52 4.62 19.81
C PRO A 101 -22.44 5.94 19.03
N CYS A 102 -22.62 5.91 17.70
CA CYS A 102 -22.49 7.08 16.83
C CYS A 102 -23.83 7.72 16.43
N PHE A 103 -24.98 7.06 16.66
CA PHE A 103 -26.31 7.56 16.26
C PHE A 103 -26.64 8.97 16.78
N LYS A 104 -26.03 9.38 17.90
CA LYS A 104 -26.24 10.71 18.49
C LYS A 104 -25.40 11.81 17.84
N LEU A 105 -24.34 11.45 17.13
CA LEU A 105 -23.38 12.36 16.50
C LEU A 105 -23.63 12.47 15.00
N VAL A 106 -23.91 11.34 14.36
CA VAL A 106 -24.14 11.23 12.91
C VAL A 106 -25.52 10.66 12.64
N ASP A 107 -26.33 11.35 11.84
CA ASP A 107 -27.67 10.91 11.44
C ASP A 107 -27.58 9.66 10.53
N PRO A 108 -28.03 8.48 10.99
CA PRO A 108 -27.92 7.24 10.22
C PRO A 108 -28.94 7.15 9.07
N THR A 109 -29.93 8.06 9.01
CA THR A 109 -31.02 8.01 8.01
C THR A 109 -30.52 8.05 6.56
N HIS A 110 -29.45 8.80 6.30
CA HIS A 110 -28.86 8.90 4.96
C HIS A 110 -28.18 7.59 4.53
N TYR A 111 -27.57 6.89 5.50
CA TYR A 111 -26.86 5.64 5.28
C TYR A 111 -27.81 4.46 5.15
N GLU A 112 -28.90 4.46 5.92
CA GLU A 112 -30.00 3.50 5.75
C GLU A 112 -30.60 3.61 4.34
N ARG A 113 -30.83 4.84 3.85
CA ARG A 113 -31.33 5.06 2.49
C ARG A 113 -30.36 4.57 1.43
N MET A 114 -29.06 4.81 1.64
CA MET A 114 -28.01 4.32 0.75
C MET A 114 -27.98 2.79 0.73
N CYS A 115 -28.04 2.15 1.91
CA CYS A 115 -28.16 0.70 2.06
C CYS A 115 -29.35 0.16 1.26
N LEU A 116 -30.55 0.72 1.43
CA LEU A 116 -31.74 0.28 0.71
C LEU A 116 -31.59 0.41 -0.81
N HIS A 117 -30.91 1.45 -1.28
CA HIS A 117 -30.68 1.69 -2.70
C HIS A 117 -29.69 0.69 -3.31
N ASP A 118 -28.62 0.36 -2.58
CA ASP A 118 -27.61 -0.60 -3.03
C ASP A 118 -28.12 -2.06 -2.99
N MET A 119 -29.24 -2.31 -2.29
CA MET A 119 -29.89 -3.62 -2.17
C MET A 119 -30.84 -3.98 -3.33
N ALA A 120 -30.93 -3.15 -4.38
CA ALA A 120 -31.83 -3.39 -5.51
C ALA A 120 -31.50 -4.68 -6.29
N THR A 121 -30.29 -5.22 -6.13
CA THR A 121 -29.86 -6.52 -6.67
C THR A 121 -29.87 -7.59 -5.57
N TYR A 122 -30.77 -8.58 -5.70
CA TYR A 122 -31.14 -9.50 -4.60
C TYR A 122 -30.12 -10.59 -4.27
N ASP A 123 -29.20 -10.91 -5.19
CA ASP A 123 -28.34 -12.09 -5.04
C ASP A 123 -27.23 -11.92 -3.99
N LYS A 124 -27.02 -10.71 -3.45
CA LYS A 124 -25.87 -10.38 -2.57
C LYS A 124 -26.18 -9.33 -1.49
N MET A 125 -27.33 -9.47 -0.82
CA MET A 125 -27.79 -8.48 0.19
C MET A 125 -26.73 -8.18 1.28
N GLU A 126 -26.09 -9.21 1.85
CA GLU A 126 -25.07 -8.99 2.88
C GLU A 126 -23.79 -8.28 2.37
N GLU A 127 -23.51 -8.31 1.07
CA GLU A 127 -22.40 -7.53 0.48
C GLU A 127 -22.79 -6.07 0.27
N ASN A 128 -24.05 -5.85 -0.09
CA ASN A 128 -24.55 -4.54 -0.47
C ASN A 128 -24.65 -3.57 0.73
N VAL A 129 -24.82 -4.08 1.96
CA VAL A 129 -24.77 -3.24 3.17
C VAL A 129 -23.38 -2.67 3.44
N CYS A 130 -22.33 -3.31 2.94
CA CYS A 130 -20.95 -3.02 3.33
C CYS A 130 -20.47 -1.65 2.87
N VAL A 131 -20.99 -1.14 1.75
CA VAL A 131 -20.68 0.21 1.26
C VAL A 131 -21.25 1.27 2.21
N ALA A 132 -22.50 1.10 2.64
CA ALA A 132 -23.15 1.98 3.61
C ALA A 132 -22.51 1.90 4.99
N ALA A 133 -22.20 0.69 5.45
CA ALA A 133 -21.48 0.42 6.67
C ALA A 133 -20.11 1.12 6.71
N ALA A 134 -19.30 0.98 5.65
CA ALA A 134 -17.98 1.58 5.55
C ALA A 134 -18.06 3.13 5.55
N ALA A 135 -19.04 3.69 4.84
CA ALA A 135 -19.24 5.12 4.79
C ALA A 135 -19.68 5.70 6.15
N TYR A 136 -20.63 5.05 6.85
CA TYR A 136 -21.07 5.48 8.17
C TYR A 136 -19.93 5.41 9.19
N ARG A 137 -19.20 4.30 9.18
CA ARG A 137 -17.99 4.11 10.00
C ARG A 137 -16.98 5.24 9.79
N SER A 138 -16.71 5.61 8.53
CA SER A 138 -15.77 6.68 8.20
C SER A 138 -16.21 8.03 8.80
N GLU A 139 -17.50 8.40 8.68
CA GLU A 139 -18.00 9.65 9.26
C GLU A 139 -17.94 9.62 10.79
N CYS A 140 -18.24 8.48 11.41
CA CYS A 140 -18.11 8.32 12.86
C CYS A 140 -16.65 8.45 13.35
N SER A 141 -15.69 7.93 12.59
CA SER A 141 -14.26 8.08 12.88
C SER A 141 -13.80 9.54 12.82
N ASP A 142 -14.34 10.34 11.87
CA ASP A 142 -14.11 11.80 11.82
C ASP A 142 -14.63 12.52 13.09
N HIS A 143 -15.61 11.93 13.78
CA HIS A 143 -16.11 12.37 15.09
C HIS A 143 -15.40 11.72 16.29
N GLY A 144 -14.32 10.97 16.06
CA GLY A 144 -13.51 10.32 17.09
C GLY A 144 -14.11 9.03 17.65
N ILE A 145 -15.12 8.45 16.99
CA ILE A 145 -15.69 7.15 17.36
C ILE A 145 -15.20 6.07 16.38
N GLU A 146 -14.36 5.18 16.90
CA GLU A 146 -13.95 3.99 16.17
C GLU A 146 -15.02 2.89 16.27
N LEU A 147 -15.63 2.58 15.14
CA LEU A 147 -16.61 1.49 15.00
C LEU A 147 -15.98 0.32 14.23
N SER A 148 -16.36 -0.91 14.57
CA SER A 148 -15.94 -2.10 13.82
C SER A 148 -16.74 -2.27 12.54
N MET A 149 -16.14 -2.87 11.50
CA MET A 149 -16.90 -3.36 10.35
C MET A 149 -17.67 -4.64 10.68
N PRO A 150 -18.86 -4.87 10.08
CA PRO A 150 -19.57 -6.14 10.20
C PRO A 150 -18.72 -7.28 9.66
N ARG A 151 -18.76 -8.46 10.31
CA ARG A 151 -17.95 -9.61 9.90
C ARG A 151 -18.20 -10.04 8.45
N THR A 152 -19.44 -9.94 7.99
CA THR A 152 -19.85 -10.25 6.60
C THR A 152 -19.25 -9.31 5.56
N CYS A 153 -18.83 -8.11 5.99
CA CYS A 153 -18.21 -7.09 5.15
C CYS A 153 -16.69 -7.18 5.10
N VAL A 154 -16.10 -7.97 5.98
CA VAL A 154 -14.65 -8.14 6.08
C VAL A 154 -14.30 -9.44 5.37
N ARG A 155 -13.63 -9.29 4.22
CA ARG A 155 -13.32 -10.39 3.32
C ARG A 155 -11.85 -10.40 2.98
N CYS A 156 -11.24 -11.56 3.05
CA CYS A 156 -9.88 -11.81 2.62
C CYS A 156 -9.87 -12.75 1.42
N GLU A 157 -9.17 -12.39 0.35
CA GLU A 157 -9.11 -13.21 -0.87
C GLU A 157 -8.10 -14.36 -0.68
N LYS A 158 -8.61 -15.60 -0.73
CA LYS A 158 -7.78 -16.82 -0.69
C LYS A 158 -7.00 -17.00 -2.00
N PRO A 159 -5.94 -17.84 -2.02
CA PRO A 159 -5.18 -18.13 -3.24
C PRO A 159 -6.02 -18.71 -4.40
N ASP A 160 -7.14 -19.39 -4.10
CA ASP A 160 -8.09 -19.95 -5.06
C ASP A 160 -9.16 -18.94 -5.53
N ARG A 161 -9.04 -17.68 -5.10
CA ARG A 161 -9.98 -16.56 -5.34
C ARG A 161 -11.35 -16.70 -4.68
N SER A 162 -11.50 -17.64 -3.75
CA SER A 162 -12.65 -17.63 -2.84
C SER A 162 -12.42 -16.64 -1.69
N ASP A 163 -13.49 -16.20 -1.05
CA ASP A 163 -13.40 -15.30 0.09
C ASP A 163 -13.24 -16.10 1.40
N LEU A 164 -12.54 -15.52 2.36
CA LEU A 164 -12.49 -15.88 3.78
C LEU A 164 -13.18 -14.75 4.57
N LEU A 165 -14.15 -15.08 5.42
CA LEU A 165 -14.83 -14.09 6.27
C LEU A 165 -14.02 -13.84 7.55
N ALA A 166 -14.28 -12.69 8.21
CA ALA A 166 -13.62 -12.37 9.46
C ALA A 166 -13.78 -13.48 10.54
N GLY A 167 -12.65 -13.91 11.10
CA GLY A 167 -12.55 -14.97 12.11
C GLY A 167 -12.54 -16.40 11.55
N GLU A 168 -12.66 -16.57 10.23
CA GLU A 168 -12.44 -17.89 9.61
C GLU A 168 -10.94 -18.18 9.47
N LEU A 169 -10.59 -19.46 9.62
CA LEU A 169 -9.23 -19.96 9.49
C LEU A 169 -9.02 -20.64 8.13
N PHE A 170 -7.85 -20.43 7.53
CA PHE A 170 -7.41 -21.08 6.31
C PHE A 170 -5.98 -21.57 6.46
N THR A 171 -5.70 -22.82 6.08
CA THR A 171 -4.35 -23.39 6.13
C THR A 171 -3.74 -23.40 4.75
N VAL A 172 -2.55 -22.82 4.61
CA VAL A 172 -1.71 -22.92 3.41
C VAL A 172 -0.72 -24.05 3.65
N THR A 173 -0.94 -25.19 2.98
CA THR A 173 -0.06 -26.37 3.08
C THR A 173 1.12 -26.33 2.10
N GLU A 174 1.01 -25.54 1.03
CA GLU A 174 2.10 -25.26 0.11
C GLU A 174 2.03 -23.78 -0.26
N PRO A 175 2.94 -22.92 0.25
CA PRO A 175 2.96 -21.53 -0.15
C PRO A 175 3.17 -21.47 -1.66
N ALA A 176 2.24 -20.84 -2.36
CA ALA A 176 2.38 -20.63 -3.79
C ALA A 176 3.68 -19.85 -4.00
N LYS A 177 4.55 -20.29 -4.92
CA LYS A 177 5.82 -19.62 -5.29
C LYS A 177 5.53 -18.23 -5.91
N LYS A 178 5.09 -17.32 -5.05
CA LYS A 178 4.61 -15.96 -5.27
C LYS A 178 5.29 -15.08 -4.23
N VAL A 179 5.70 -13.88 -4.61
CA VAL A 179 6.40 -12.96 -3.72
C VAL A 179 5.87 -11.55 -3.85
N ASP A 180 5.74 -10.90 -2.69
CA ASP A 180 5.35 -9.51 -2.55
C ASP A 180 6.52 -8.72 -1.96
N ILE A 181 7.10 -7.83 -2.75
CA ILE A 181 8.27 -7.04 -2.36
C ILE A 181 7.87 -5.58 -2.23
N VAL A 182 7.92 -5.04 -1.02
CA VAL A 182 7.64 -3.62 -0.77
C VAL A 182 8.92 -2.88 -0.45
N PHE A 183 9.28 -1.93 -1.31
CA PHE A 183 10.38 -1.00 -1.08
C PHE A 183 9.87 0.15 -0.19
N VAL A 184 10.40 0.27 1.02
CA VAL A 184 10.11 1.38 1.94
C VAL A 184 11.28 2.35 1.88
N VAL A 185 11.12 3.46 1.17
CA VAL A 185 12.23 4.32 0.74
C VAL A 185 12.17 5.67 1.44
N GLU A 186 13.20 5.93 2.25
CA GLU A 186 13.45 7.24 2.82
C GLU A 186 14.00 8.19 1.74
N ARG A 187 13.30 9.31 1.54
CA ARG A 187 13.57 10.28 0.47
C ARG A 187 14.59 11.34 0.88
N LYS A 188 15.34 11.17 1.98
CA LYS A 188 16.36 12.14 2.38
C LYS A 188 17.55 12.18 1.41
N GLN A 189 18.27 13.30 1.42
CA GLN A 189 19.41 13.57 0.53
C GLN A 189 20.53 12.52 0.60
N CYS A 190 20.73 11.89 1.75
CA CYS A 190 21.65 10.76 1.95
C CYS A 190 21.43 9.62 0.93
N ASN A 191 20.18 9.38 0.51
CA ASN A 191 19.79 8.30 -0.38
C ASN A 191 19.78 8.73 -1.86
N ARG A 192 20.23 9.95 -2.20
CA ARG A 192 20.24 10.47 -3.57
C ARG A 192 20.93 9.56 -4.59
N ASN A 193 21.95 8.82 -4.15
CA ASN A 193 22.70 7.89 -4.99
C ASN A 193 22.07 6.49 -5.01
N VAL A 194 21.29 6.13 -3.98
CA VAL A 194 20.64 4.81 -3.83
C VAL A 194 19.35 4.74 -4.63
N MET A 195 18.53 5.80 -4.63
CA MET A 195 17.25 5.83 -5.35
C MET A 195 17.35 5.44 -6.84
N PRO A 196 18.31 5.95 -7.63
CA PRO A 196 18.49 5.53 -9.03
C PRO A 196 18.88 4.05 -9.21
N GLU A 197 19.47 3.43 -8.19
CA GLU A 197 19.91 2.02 -8.23
C GLU A 197 18.81 1.04 -7.81
N LEU A 198 17.66 1.52 -7.28
CA LEU A 198 16.55 0.67 -6.87
C LEU A 198 16.00 -0.18 -8.01
N ILE A 199 15.99 0.34 -9.24
CA ILE A 199 15.59 -0.41 -10.43
C ILE A 199 16.50 -1.65 -10.61
N ARG A 200 17.81 -1.50 -10.43
CA ARG A 200 18.76 -2.61 -10.55
C ARG A 200 18.62 -3.63 -9.43
N ILE A 201 18.33 -3.15 -8.21
CA ILE A 201 18.05 -4.03 -7.07
C ILE A 201 16.77 -4.84 -7.34
N ALA A 202 15.69 -4.18 -7.77
CA ALA A 202 14.44 -4.86 -8.11
C ALA A 202 14.63 -5.89 -9.24
N GLN A 203 15.41 -5.56 -10.28
CA GLN A 203 15.75 -6.51 -11.35
C GLN A 203 16.56 -7.70 -10.82
N GLY A 204 17.55 -7.45 -9.96
CA GLY A 204 18.33 -8.52 -9.32
C GLY A 204 17.46 -9.44 -8.48
N LEU A 205 16.51 -8.90 -7.73
CA LEU A 205 15.54 -9.68 -6.96
C LEU A 205 14.63 -10.50 -7.88
N ASP A 206 14.08 -9.89 -8.93
CA ASP A 206 13.21 -10.56 -9.90
C ASP A 206 13.90 -11.77 -10.53
N GLU A 207 15.15 -11.61 -10.96
CA GLU A 207 15.98 -12.69 -11.50
C GLU A 207 16.18 -13.83 -10.49
N ARG A 208 16.53 -13.51 -9.24
CA ARG A 208 16.77 -14.56 -8.22
C ARG A 208 15.49 -15.28 -7.83
N TYR A 209 14.39 -14.58 -7.68
CA TYR A 209 13.10 -15.21 -7.40
C TYR A 209 12.66 -16.11 -8.56
N GLN A 210 12.86 -15.70 -9.81
CA GLN A 210 12.57 -16.56 -10.96
C GLN A 210 13.45 -17.82 -10.99
N GLU A 211 14.74 -17.72 -10.63
CA GLU A 211 15.64 -18.88 -10.52
C GLU A 211 15.18 -19.87 -9.44
N GLU A 212 14.61 -19.38 -8.33
CA GLU A 212 14.04 -20.20 -7.24
C GLU A 212 12.59 -20.67 -7.51
N GLY A 213 12.10 -20.49 -8.75
CA GLY A 213 10.80 -20.99 -9.21
C GLY A 213 9.60 -20.10 -8.88
N TYR A 214 9.82 -18.86 -8.44
CA TYR A 214 8.73 -17.90 -8.23
C TYR A 214 8.20 -17.39 -9.57
N ALA A 215 6.93 -17.67 -9.83
CA ALA A 215 6.28 -17.36 -11.10
C ALA A 215 5.57 -15.99 -11.09
N ASP A 216 5.32 -15.42 -9.91
CA ASP A 216 4.46 -14.25 -9.75
C ASP A 216 4.99 -13.32 -8.65
N SER A 217 5.86 -12.42 -9.08
CA SER A 217 6.47 -11.37 -8.26
C SER A 217 5.76 -10.03 -8.47
N ARG A 218 5.36 -9.39 -7.36
CA ARG A 218 4.81 -8.03 -7.39
C ARG A 218 5.58 -7.09 -6.47
N TYR A 219 5.58 -5.82 -6.86
CA TYR A 219 6.41 -4.79 -6.26
C TYR A 219 5.55 -3.61 -5.82
N GLY A 220 5.67 -3.20 -4.56
CA GLY A 220 5.11 -1.98 -4.00
C GLY A 220 6.21 -0.99 -3.62
N VAL A 221 5.90 0.30 -3.60
CA VAL A 221 6.86 1.34 -3.19
C VAL A 221 6.19 2.30 -2.23
N VAL A 222 6.71 2.40 -1.01
CA VAL A 222 6.32 3.39 0.00
C VAL A 222 7.42 4.45 0.08
N GLY A 223 7.04 5.72 -0.07
CA GLY A 223 7.95 6.84 0.12
C GLY A 223 7.67 7.54 1.45
N PHE A 224 8.73 7.97 2.16
CA PHE A 224 8.61 8.80 3.36
C PHE A 224 9.84 9.71 3.50
N GLY A 225 9.86 10.62 4.47
CA GLY A 225 11.04 11.46 4.70
C GLY A 225 11.27 12.53 3.62
N GLY A 226 10.23 12.88 2.87
CA GLY A 226 10.23 13.88 1.81
C GLY A 226 9.78 15.27 2.26
N GLU A 227 9.43 16.12 1.29
CA GLU A 227 8.84 17.45 1.51
C GLU A 227 7.33 17.49 1.24
N GLY A 228 6.62 18.41 1.88
CA GLY A 228 5.19 18.61 1.67
C GLY A 228 4.40 17.33 1.97
N ILE A 229 3.61 16.86 1.00
CA ILE A 229 2.85 15.61 1.14
C ILE A 229 3.72 14.37 1.29
N ALA A 230 5.01 14.44 0.91
CA ALA A 230 5.93 13.32 0.96
C ALA A 230 6.67 13.18 2.31
N HIS A 231 6.42 14.10 3.25
CA HIS A 231 6.86 14.01 4.63
C HIS A 231 6.37 12.70 5.28
N MET A 232 5.06 12.42 5.14
CA MET A 232 4.42 11.22 5.72
C MET A 232 4.64 10.00 4.84
N PRO A 233 4.63 8.78 5.40
CA PRO A 233 4.57 7.55 4.64
C PRO A 233 3.37 7.53 3.68
N HIS A 234 3.63 7.28 2.41
CA HIS A 234 2.58 7.18 1.40
C HIS A 234 2.96 6.20 0.30
N ILE A 235 1.95 5.63 -0.35
CA ILE A 235 2.14 4.80 -1.54
C ILE A 235 2.65 5.65 -2.72
N VAL A 236 3.68 5.15 -3.38
CA VAL A 236 4.19 5.65 -4.66
C VAL A 236 3.73 4.67 -5.73
N THR A 237 2.67 5.04 -6.44
CA THR A 237 1.97 4.11 -7.34
C THR A 237 2.80 3.74 -8.57
N ALA A 238 2.78 2.47 -8.95
CA ALA A 238 3.29 1.95 -10.21
C ALA A 238 2.15 1.93 -11.24
N ASP A 239 2.21 2.77 -12.28
CA ASP A 239 1.13 2.93 -13.27
C ASP A 239 -0.28 3.12 -12.66
N GLY A 240 -0.36 3.83 -11.54
CA GLY A 240 -1.61 4.10 -10.81
C GLY A 240 -2.11 2.94 -9.94
N GLN A 241 -1.32 1.88 -9.76
CA GLN A 241 -1.61 0.75 -8.87
C GLN A 241 -0.67 0.75 -7.66
N ILE A 242 -1.13 0.14 -6.56
CA ILE A 242 -0.33 -0.06 -5.33
C ILE A 242 0.80 -1.06 -5.60
N PHE A 243 0.46 -2.20 -6.21
CA PHE A 243 1.40 -3.24 -6.61
C PHE A 243 1.48 -3.32 -8.13
N GLY A 244 2.71 -3.39 -8.65
CA GLY A 244 3.00 -3.60 -10.05
C GLY A 244 3.95 -4.77 -10.29
N ASN A 245 4.29 -5.04 -11.54
CA ASN A 245 5.37 -5.97 -11.90
C ASN A 245 6.70 -5.22 -12.07
N ILE A 246 7.77 -5.95 -12.37
CA ILE A 246 9.12 -5.40 -12.56
C ILE A 246 9.21 -4.29 -13.63
N ARG A 247 8.29 -4.27 -14.61
CA ARG A 247 8.27 -3.23 -15.65
C ARG A 247 7.55 -1.97 -15.18
N SER A 248 6.37 -2.11 -14.55
CA SER A 248 5.57 -0.97 -14.10
C SER A 248 6.17 -0.28 -12.86
N VAL A 249 6.87 -1.01 -11.98
CA VAL A 249 7.48 -0.42 -10.78
C VAL A 249 8.56 0.64 -11.11
N VAL A 250 9.11 0.61 -12.32
CA VAL A 250 10.06 1.63 -12.81
C VAL A 250 9.45 3.04 -12.75
N SER A 251 8.14 3.19 -12.99
CA SER A 251 7.47 4.49 -12.91
C SER A 251 7.47 5.02 -11.46
N ALA A 252 7.26 4.13 -10.49
CA ALA A 252 7.27 4.46 -9.08
C ALA A 252 8.66 4.91 -8.63
N PHE A 253 9.70 4.13 -8.94
CA PHE A 253 11.09 4.48 -8.60
C PHE A 253 11.53 5.80 -9.24
N SER A 254 11.15 6.06 -10.49
CA SER A 254 11.50 7.29 -11.20
C SER A 254 10.87 8.55 -10.60
N SER A 255 9.78 8.40 -9.84
CA SER A 255 9.09 9.51 -9.18
C SER A 255 9.69 9.87 -7.80
N LEU A 256 10.52 8.99 -7.24
CA LEU A 256 11.22 9.23 -5.98
C LEU A 256 12.28 10.32 -6.20
N LYS A 257 12.10 11.45 -5.51
CA LYS A 257 13.04 12.56 -5.51
C LYS A 257 13.58 12.80 -4.10
N PRO A 258 14.88 13.05 -3.95
CA PRO A 258 15.45 13.44 -2.67
C PRO A 258 14.84 14.76 -2.18
N SER A 259 14.55 14.85 -0.88
CA SER A 259 14.23 16.10 -0.20
C SER A 259 15.47 16.98 -0.07
N ALA A 260 15.26 18.27 0.13
CA ALA A 260 16.27 19.16 0.64
C ALA A 260 16.71 18.72 2.06
N ASP A 261 17.92 19.12 2.44
CA ASP A 261 18.48 18.82 3.76
C ASP A 261 17.64 19.46 4.88
N ASN A 262 17.52 18.76 6.02
CA ASN A 262 16.91 19.23 7.27
C ASN A 262 15.37 19.31 7.34
N THR A 263 14.62 18.50 6.59
CA THR A 263 13.17 18.38 6.80
C THR A 263 12.85 17.50 8.01
N GLU A 264 12.15 18.07 9.00
CA GLU A 264 11.40 17.27 9.98
C GLU A 264 10.45 16.37 9.20
N SER A 265 10.49 15.07 9.50
CA SER A 265 9.69 14.06 8.81
C SER A 265 9.38 12.91 9.74
N GLU A 266 8.21 12.31 9.55
CA GLU A 266 7.83 11.09 10.26
C GLU A 266 8.90 10.00 10.13
N GLY A 267 9.10 9.32 11.25
CA GLY A 267 10.20 8.39 11.44
C GLY A 267 10.04 7.07 10.70
N VAL A 268 11.15 6.34 10.69
CA VAL A 268 11.29 5.03 10.04
C VAL A 268 10.23 4.03 10.51
N LEU A 269 9.83 4.08 11.79
CA LEU A 269 8.84 3.15 12.36
C LEU A 269 7.42 3.43 11.86
N ALA A 270 7.03 4.69 11.67
CA ALA A 270 5.75 5.03 11.04
C ALA A 270 5.69 4.51 9.60
N ALA A 271 6.79 4.62 8.85
CA ALA A 271 6.89 4.07 7.50
C ALA A 271 6.77 2.54 7.47
N LEU A 272 7.37 1.85 8.45
CA LEU A 272 7.19 0.40 8.60
C LEU A 272 5.74 0.04 8.95
N LYS A 273 5.11 0.72 9.91
CA LYS A 273 3.69 0.51 10.27
C LYS A 273 2.77 0.72 9.07
N TYR A 274 3.04 1.73 8.23
CA TYR A 274 2.30 1.95 6.99
C TYR A 274 2.51 0.79 6.00
N ALA A 275 3.75 0.38 5.77
CA ALA A 275 4.10 -0.67 4.82
C ALA A 275 3.54 -2.05 5.21
N THR A 276 3.54 -2.38 6.50
CA THR A 276 2.97 -3.64 7.02
C THR A 276 1.46 -3.73 6.82
N ASN A 277 0.79 -2.59 6.57
CA ASN A 277 -0.64 -2.50 6.32
C ASN A 277 -1.00 -2.48 4.82
N LEU A 278 -0.05 -2.64 3.91
CA LEU A 278 -0.38 -2.84 2.50
C LEU A 278 -1.06 -4.19 2.26
N PRO A 279 -1.95 -4.30 1.26
CA PRO A 279 -2.72 -5.53 1.01
C PRO A 279 -1.85 -6.60 0.33
N MET A 280 -0.98 -7.25 1.12
CA MET A 280 -0.14 -8.38 0.71
C MET A 280 -0.96 -9.66 0.50
N ARG A 281 -0.55 -10.56 -0.40
CA ARG A 281 -1.32 -11.77 -0.76
C ARG A 281 -1.18 -12.81 0.35
N ILE A 282 -2.26 -13.56 0.56
CA ILE A 282 -2.25 -14.77 1.38
C ILE A 282 -1.39 -15.83 0.67
N GLY A 283 -0.53 -16.52 1.43
CA GLY A 283 0.32 -17.59 0.91
C GLY A 283 1.44 -17.14 -0.04
N SER A 284 1.78 -15.85 -0.08
CA SER A 284 3.00 -15.35 -0.74
C SER A 284 4.06 -14.97 0.28
N THR A 285 5.33 -15.14 -0.11
CA THR A 285 6.49 -14.61 0.62
C THR A 285 6.43 -13.09 0.68
N LYS A 286 6.55 -12.49 1.87
CA LYS A 286 6.42 -11.04 2.08
C LYS A 286 7.76 -10.44 2.46
N ILE A 287 8.27 -9.57 1.60
CA ILE A 287 9.56 -8.91 1.77
C ILE A 287 9.34 -7.41 1.95
N LEU A 288 9.81 -6.88 3.09
CA LEU A 288 9.95 -5.45 3.30
C LEU A 288 11.41 -5.06 3.08
N LEU A 289 11.68 -4.21 2.10
CA LEU A 289 13.01 -3.69 1.82
C LEU A 289 13.07 -2.22 2.22
N LEU A 290 13.60 -1.97 3.41
CA LEU A 290 13.74 -0.64 4.00
C LEU A 290 15.05 0.02 3.55
N VAL A 291 14.94 1.11 2.80
CA VAL A 291 16.06 1.97 2.39
C VAL A 291 16.08 3.20 3.27
N LYS A 292 17.02 3.27 4.21
CA LYS A 292 17.07 4.33 5.24
C LYS A 292 18.47 4.89 5.43
N CYS A 293 18.53 6.08 5.99
CA CYS A 293 19.75 6.68 6.55
C CYS A 293 19.50 7.38 7.89
N SER A 294 18.24 7.62 8.28
CA SER A 294 17.93 8.16 9.60
C SER A 294 18.05 7.10 10.70
N SER A 295 18.18 7.58 11.94
CA SER A 295 18.04 6.76 13.12
C SER A 295 16.63 6.14 13.16
N CYS A 296 16.56 4.89 13.56
CA CYS A 296 15.29 4.21 13.76
C CYS A 296 14.99 4.23 15.25
N GLN A 297 14.33 5.30 15.71
CA GLN A 297 13.91 5.48 17.10
C GLN A 297 12.39 5.66 17.15
N PRO A 298 11.72 5.20 18.24
CA PRO A 298 10.33 5.54 18.50
C PRO A 298 10.21 7.04 18.74
N GLU A 299 9.30 7.67 17.99
CA GLU A 299 8.86 9.03 18.26
C GLU A 299 7.83 9.00 19.38
N GLU A 300 7.84 10.00 20.26
CA GLU A 300 6.89 10.08 21.37
C GLU A 300 5.45 10.03 20.85
N GLY A 301 4.70 8.99 21.24
CA GLY A 301 3.26 8.85 20.97
C GLY A 301 2.84 8.22 19.64
N ASN A 302 3.77 7.83 18.75
CA ASN A 302 3.40 7.44 17.38
C ASN A 302 3.32 5.92 17.12
N VAL A 303 4.35 5.14 17.47
CA VAL A 303 4.39 3.69 17.18
C VAL A 303 5.21 2.91 18.20
N ASP A 304 4.62 1.87 18.81
CA ASP A 304 5.35 0.93 19.68
C ASP A 304 6.20 -0.04 18.84
N TYR A 305 7.47 -0.18 19.21
CA TYR A 305 8.38 -1.18 18.67
C TYR A 305 7.78 -2.60 18.72
N THR A 306 7.11 -2.92 19.84
CA THR A 306 6.50 -4.22 20.10
C THR A 306 5.40 -4.53 19.10
N ASP A 307 4.61 -3.52 18.72
CA ASP A 307 3.52 -3.67 17.76
C ASP A 307 4.05 -3.95 16.36
N ILE A 308 5.11 -3.25 15.94
CA ILE A 308 5.77 -3.53 14.65
C ILE A 308 6.37 -4.94 14.68
N TYR A 309 7.09 -5.30 15.75
CA TYR A 309 7.69 -6.62 15.87
C TYR A 309 6.65 -7.74 15.74
N ARG A 310 5.56 -7.67 16.51
CA ARG A 310 4.43 -8.61 16.43
C ARG A 310 3.84 -8.64 15.04
N THR A 311 3.55 -7.47 14.46
CA THR A 311 2.98 -7.38 13.11
C THR A 311 3.87 -8.06 12.07
N LEU A 312 5.19 -7.88 12.13
CA LEU A 312 6.12 -8.52 11.19
C LEU A 312 6.15 -10.04 11.36
N VAL A 313 6.22 -10.53 12.60
CA VAL A 313 6.27 -11.96 12.90
C VAL A 313 4.93 -12.64 12.56
N ASP A 314 3.82 -12.10 13.06
CA ASP A 314 2.48 -12.67 12.90
C ASP A 314 2.03 -12.69 11.44
N ARG A 315 2.47 -11.72 10.63
CA ARG A 315 2.16 -11.67 9.19
C ARG A 315 3.20 -12.36 8.30
N GLY A 316 4.24 -12.97 8.86
CA GLY A 316 5.32 -13.62 8.10
C GLY A 316 6.02 -12.64 7.15
N MET A 317 6.40 -11.46 7.64
CA MET A 317 7.08 -10.43 6.86
C MET A 317 8.57 -10.39 7.18
N HIS A 318 9.42 -10.56 6.18
CA HIS A 318 10.87 -10.49 6.32
C HIS A 318 11.38 -9.08 6.06
N LEU A 319 11.99 -8.44 7.07
CA LEU A 319 12.51 -7.08 6.95
C LEU A 319 13.99 -7.08 6.56
N HIS A 320 14.30 -6.58 5.37
CA HIS A 320 15.66 -6.34 4.89
C HIS A 320 15.97 -4.84 4.88
N ILE A 321 17.12 -4.45 5.40
CA ILE A 321 17.54 -3.06 5.52
C ILE A 321 18.71 -2.77 4.60
N LEU A 322 18.55 -1.75 3.76
CA LEU A 322 19.61 -1.06 3.05
C LEU A 322 19.90 0.26 3.78
N GLU A 323 21.04 0.32 4.44
CA GLU A 323 21.45 1.49 5.22
C GLU A 323 22.63 2.23 4.57
N ASN A 324 22.67 3.55 4.72
CA ASN A 324 23.80 4.38 4.29
C ASN A 324 24.88 4.53 5.39
N ASP A 325 25.15 3.47 6.14
CA ASP A 325 26.21 3.40 7.15
C ASP A 325 27.09 2.17 6.89
N ASP A 326 28.34 2.19 7.39
CA ASP A 326 29.27 1.06 7.25
C ASP A 326 29.09 0.04 8.38
N ILE A 327 29.31 -1.25 8.07
CA ILE A 327 29.28 -2.33 9.06
C ILE A 327 30.67 -2.47 9.66
N VAL A 328 30.81 -2.05 10.93
CA VAL A 328 32.10 -1.98 11.62
C VAL A 328 32.38 -3.27 12.39
N VAL A 329 33.62 -3.74 12.31
CA VAL A 329 34.14 -4.87 13.11
C VAL A 329 34.90 -4.37 14.34
N ARG A 330 34.96 -5.20 15.39
CA ARG A 330 35.61 -4.88 16.69
C ARG A 330 37.09 -4.52 16.55
N THR A 331 37.78 -5.05 15.55
CA THR A 331 39.19 -4.77 15.30
C THR A 331 39.37 -3.47 14.53
N ALA A 332 40.20 -2.55 15.03
CA ALA A 332 40.59 -1.32 14.33
C ALA A 332 41.40 -1.57 13.03
N ALA A 333 41.77 -2.82 12.75
CA ALA A 333 42.46 -3.21 11.53
C ALA A 333 41.52 -3.05 10.31
N LYS A 334 41.98 -2.31 9.31
CA LYS A 334 41.27 -2.12 8.05
C LYS A 334 41.06 -3.48 7.38
N LEU A 335 39.79 -3.90 7.24
CA LEU A 335 39.43 -5.13 6.53
C LEU A 335 40.01 -5.11 5.11
N SER A 336 40.59 -6.23 4.68
CA SER A 336 41.04 -6.37 3.30
C SER A 336 39.86 -6.27 2.32
N LYS A 337 40.12 -5.93 1.05
CA LYS A 337 39.06 -5.76 0.04
C LYS A 337 38.14 -6.98 -0.12
N SER A 338 38.66 -8.19 0.11
CA SER A 338 37.89 -9.45 0.02
C SER A 338 37.14 -9.81 1.31
N LYS A 339 37.48 -9.17 2.44
CA LYS A 339 36.78 -9.29 3.73
C LYS A 339 35.83 -8.13 3.99
N ARG A 340 35.63 -7.23 3.02
CA ARG A 340 34.65 -6.16 3.12
C ARG A 340 33.25 -6.77 3.15
N ILE A 341 32.54 -6.46 4.23
CA ILE A 341 31.19 -6.92 4.48
C ILE A 341 30.25 -6.09 3.60
N PHE A 342 29.41 -6.78 2.84
CA PHE A 342 28.28 -6.20 2.12
C PHE A 342 27.06 -6.11 3.02
N GLY A 343 26.81 -7.16 3.80
CA GLY A 343 25.69 -7.23 4.73
C GLY A 343 25.80 -8.40 5.69
N VAL A 344 24.84 -8.50 6.59
CA VAL A 344 24.75 -9.51 7.64
C VAL A 344 23.33 -9.99 7.81
N ASP A 345 23.18 -11.24 8.26
CA ASP A 345 21.95 -11.72 8.90
C ASP A 345 22.23 -12.06 10.36
N SER A 346 21.32 -12.76 11.04
CA SER A 346 21.45 -13.09 12.47
C SER A 346 22.64 -14.00 12.79
N LYS A 347 23.23 -14.68 11.80
CA LYS A 347 24.23 -15.73 11.99
C LYS A 347 25.51 -15.52 11.18
N LYS A 348 25.45 -14.82 10.04
CA LYS A 348 26.47 -14.82 9.00
C LYS A 348 26.72 -13.43 8.45
N ALA A 349 27.97 -13.18 8.07
CA ALA A 349 28.37 -12.01 7.32
C ALA A 349 28.58 -12.37 5.84
N TYR A 350 28.14 -11.50 4.94
CA TYR A 350 28.19 -11.69 3.50
C TYR A 350 29.18 -10.72 2.87
N THR A 351 29.96 -11.21 1.92
CA THR A 351 31.03 -10.47 1.26
C THR A 351 30.99 -10.70 -0.25
N VAL A 352 31.99 -10.16 -0.96
CA VAL A 352 32.21 -10.44 -2.39
C VAL A 352 32.36 -11.93 -2.70
N LYS A 353 32.80 -12.76 -1.73
CA LYS A 353 33.02 -14.20 -1.93
C LYS A 353 31.71 -14.96 -2.16
N ASP A 354 30.60 -14.44 -1.64
CA ASP A 354 29.28 -15.07 -1.69
C ASP A 354 28.57 -14.90 -3.05
N MET A 355 29.26 -14.34 -4.05
CA MET A 355 28.71 -14.16 -5.39
C MET A 355 28.44 -15.51 -6.09
N LYS A 356 29.28 -16.53 -5.88
CA LYS A 356 29.07 -17.87 -6.44
C LYS A 356 28.23 -18.72 -5.49
N ASP A 357 28.81 -19.07 -4.36
CA ASP A 357 28.19 -19.89 -3.33
C ASP A 357 27.83 -19.02 -2.13
N MET A 358 26.55 -18.97 -1.77
CA MET A 358 26.06 -18.18 -0.65
C MET A 358 26.28 -18.92 0.67
N ARG A 359 27.52 -18.97 1.14
CA ARG A 359 27.86 -19.69 2.38
C ARG A 359 27.72 -18.79 3.60
N GLY A 360 28.13 -17.53 3.47
CA GLY A 360 28.33 -16.59 4.58
C GLY A 360 29.51 -16.98 5.47
N ASP A 361 29.99 -16.02 6.25
CA ASP A 361 31.13 -16.16 7.16
C ASP A 361 30.68 -15.88 8.61
N ALA A 362 30.58 -16.95 9.41
CA ALA A 362 30.13 -16.88 10.81
C ALA A 362 31.23 -16.33 11.74
N ASP A 363 32.50 -16.61 11.44
CA ASP A 363 33.63 -16.10 12.22
C ASP A 363 33.74 -14.58 12.04
N LEU A 364 33.55 -14.09 10.81
CA LEU A 364 33.48 -12.67 10.53
C LEU A 364 32.25 -12.03 11.18
N HIS A 365 31.10 -12.70 11.17
CA HIS A 365 29.90 -12.22 11.86
C HIS A 365 30.12 -12.00 13.36
N SER A 366 30.79 -12.95 14.04
CA SER A 366 31.08 -12.85 15.48
C SER A 366 31.95 -11.63 15.87
N GLN A 367 32.69 -11.08 14.89
CA GLN A 367 33.57 -9.92 15.07
C GLN A 367 32.85 -8.59 14.84
N ILE A 368 31.61 -8.61 14.34
CA ILE A 368 30.87 -7.39 14.02
C ILE A 368 30.38 -6.73 15.30
N ARG A 369 30.52 -5.41 15.35
CA ARG A 369 29.91 -4.59 16.39
C ARG A 369 28.69 -3.94 15.75
N LEU A 370 27.55 -4.60 15.84
CA LEU A 370 26.29 -3.96 15.54
C LEU A 370 26.09 -2.84 16.59
N PRO A 371 25.79 -1.60 16.18
CA PRO A 371 25.61 -0.47 17.10
C PRO A 371 24.28 -0.59 17.87
N LEU A 372 24.13 -1.61 18.72
CA LEU A 372 22.84 -2.07 19.25
C LEU A 372 22.08 -1.17 20.23
N PRO A 373 22.58 -0.04 20.80
CA PRO A 373 21.69 0.85 21.55
C PRO A 373 21.02 1.96 20.71
N LYS A 374 21.34 2.12 19.41
CA LYS A 374 20.85 3.25 18.59
C LYS A 374 19.92 2.88 17.42
N TYR A 375 19.65 1.61 17.18
CA TYR A 375 18.96 1.16 15.96
C TYR A 375 17.92 0.09 16.28
N TYR A 376 16.69 0.51 16.59
CA TYR A 376 15.57 -0.40 16.85
C TYR A 376 15.24 -1.29 15.63
N CYS A 377 15.46 -0.80 14.41
CA CYS A 377 15.16 -1.55 13.19
C CYS A 377 16.08 -2.76 12.94
N VAL A 378 17.33 -2.74 13.41
CA VAL A 378 18.27 -3.84 13.12
C VAL A 378 17.82 -5.14 13.80
N PRO A 379 17.48 -5.16 15.11
CA PRO A 379 16.82 -6.31 15.72
C PRO A 379 15.56 -6.78 14.97
N LEU A 380 14.66 -5.86 14.55
CA LEU A 380 13.47 -6.23 13.77
C LEU A 380 13.83 -7.01 12.50
N ALA A 381 14.85 -6.57 11.76
CA ALA A 381 15.32 -7.25 10.57
C ALA A 381 15.91 -8.63 10.88
N LEU A 382 16.78 -8.73 11.88
CA LEU A 382 17.48 -9.99 12.17
C LEU A 382 16.56 -11.07 12.76
N GLU A 383 15.56 -10.68 13.57
CA GLU A 383 14.58 -11.59 14.16
C GLU A 383 13.52 -12.06 13.15
N THR A 384 13.32 -11.32 12.06
CA THR A 384 12.36 -11.68 10.99
C THR A 384 13.02 -12.42 9.83
N ASN A 385 14.14 -13.12 10.07
CA ASN A 385 14.98 -13.78 9.04
C ASN A 385 15.46 -12.82 7.91
N GLY A 386 15.46 -11.53 8.20
CA GLY A 386 15.90 -10.48 7.31
C GLY A 386 17.40 -10.20 7.42
N THR A 387 17.83 -9.07 6.86
CA THR A 387 19.25 -8.71 6.78
C THR A 387 19.51 -7.21 6.93
N LEU A 388 20.74 -6.85 7.26
CA LEU A 388 21.26 -5.49 7.20
C LEU A 388 22.38 -5.42 6.15
N PHE A 389 22.26 -4.54 5.18
CA PHE A 389 23.24 -4.34 4.10
C PHE A 389 23.64 -2.87 4.00
N SER A 390 24.94 -2.64 3.77
CA SER A 390 25.51 -1.29 3.64
C SER A 390 25.53 -0.84 2.18
N THR A 391 24.72 0.17 1.85
CA THR A 391 24.67 0.76 0.50
C THR A 391 25.95 1.49 0.11
N MET A 392 26.80 1.87 1.07
CA MET A 392 28.11 2.47 0.79
C MET A 392 28.98 1.58 -0.12
N ARG A 393 28.79 0.26 -0.05
CA ARG A 393 29.52 -0.72 -0.87
C ARG A 393 29.11 -0.71 -2.35
N MET A 394 27.89 -0.24 -2.66
CA MET A 394 27.40 -0.12 -4.05
C MET A 394 28.19 0.90 -4.85
N PHE A 395 28.65 1.98 -4.21
CA PHE A 395 29.23 3.14 -4.90
C PHE A 395 30.75 3.13 -5.00
N GLU A 396 31.42 2.05 -4.58
CA GLU A 396 32.89 1.98 -4.66
C GLU A 396 33.38 1.86 -6.10
N LYS A 397 32.84 0.90 -6.86
CA LYS A 397 33.14 0.66 -8.28
C LYS A 397 31.95 -0.03 -8.96
N ARG A 398 31.74 0.22 -10.25
CA ARG A 398 30.67 -0.41 -11.05
C ARG A 398 30.66 -1.95 -10.97
N GLN A 399 31.83 -2.58 -10.99
CA GLN A 399 31.93 -4.04 -10.88
C GLN A 399 31.62 -4.55 -9.47
N VAL A 400 31.86 -3.74 -8.43
CA VAL A 400 31.50 -4.08 -7.05
C VAL A 400 29.99 -3.95 -6.87
N ASN A 401 29.35 -2.93 -7.46
CA ASN A 401 27.90 -2.78 -7.46
C ASN A 401 27.18 -4.02 -8.01
N LYS A 402 27.59 -4.53 -9.17
CA LYS A 402 27.00 -5.77 -9.73
C LYS A 402 27.09 -6.95 -8.77
N LYS A 403 28.24 -7.11 -8.10
CA LYS A 403 28.44 -8.17 -7.11
C LYS A 403 27.60 -7.95 -5.86
N PHE A 404 27.49 -6.69 -5.41
CA PHE A 404 26.63 -6.32 -4.29
C PHE A 404 25.18 -6.69 -4.57
N VAL A 405 24.62 -6.22 -5.70
CA VAL A 405 23.22 -6.52 -6.09
C VAL A 405 23.00 -8.02 -6.19
N HIS A 406 23.94 -8.77 -6.76
CA HIS A 406 23.84 -10.22 -6.83
C HIS A 406 23.81 -10.89 -5.46
N VAL A 407 24.76 -10.56 -4.57
CA VAL A 407 24.83 -11.15 -3.22
C VAL A 407 23.61 -10.74 -2.38
N PHE A 408 23.21 -9.47 -2.45
CA PHE A 408 22.02 -8.97 -1.77
C PHE A 408 20.76 -9.71 -2.24
N SER A 409 20.52 -9.74 -3.54
CA SER A 409 19.31 -10.35 -4.10
C SER A 409 19.23 -11.84 -3.80
N LYS A 410 20.36 -12.57 -3.92
CA LYS A 410 20.41 -14.00 -3.63
C LYS A 410 20.14 -14.26 -2.14
N ARG A 411 20.54 -13.36 -1.23
CA ARG A 411 20.29 -13.55 0.20
C ARG A 411 18.85 -13.23 0.57
N VAL A 412 18.27 -12.20 -0.03
CA VAL A 412 16.85 -11.87 0.18
C VAL A 412 15.96 -13.02 -0.31
N ALA A 413 16.30 -13.67 -1.43
CA ALA A 413 15.54 -14.80 -1.94
C ALA A 413 15.58 -16.06 -1.05
N LEU A 414 16.54 -16.16 -0.11
CA LEU A 414 16.59 -17.23 0.90
C LEU A 414 15.71 -16.95 2.13
N SER A 415 15.05 -15.80 2.19
CA SER A 415 14.07 -15.50 3.24
C SER A 415 12.76 -16.18 2.87
N GLU A 416 12.59 -17.42 3.30
CA GLU A 416 11.42 -18.23 3.03
C GLU A 416 10.49 -18.31 4.24
N ASP A 417 9.19 -18.34 3.95
CA ASP A 417 8.14 -18.64 4.91
C ASP A 417 8.20 -20.11 5.36
N PRO A 418 7.66 -20.45 6.54
CA PRO A 418 7.52 -21.84 6.96
C PRO A 418 6.65 -22.64 5.98
N GLU A 419 6.87 -23.96 5.92
CA GLU A 419 6.16 -24.88 5.01
C GLU A 419 4.64 -24.88 5.22
N CYS A 420 4.17 -24.53 6.42
CA CYS A 420 2.76 -24.47 6.76
C CYS A 420 2.43 -23.14 7.46
N LEU A 421 1.41 -22.46 6.96
CA LEU A 421 0.89 -21.22 7.53
C LEU A 421 -0.59 -21.39 7.86
N ILE A 422 -0.99 -21.00 9.07
CA ILE A 422 -2.40 -20.87 9.46
C ILE A 422 -2.74 -19.38 9.38
N CYS A 423 -3.66 -19.04 8.49
CA CYS A 423 -4.12 -17.68 8.27
C CYS A 423 -5.50 -17.49 8.90
N GLU A 424 -5.72 -16.38 9.59
CA GLU A 424 -7.02 -15.92 10.06
C GLU A 424 -7.35 -14.62 9.33
N CYS A 425 -8.58 -14.48 8.81
CA CYS A 425 -9.02 -13.21 8.26
C CYS A 425 -9.36 -12.25 9.40
N VAL A 426 -8.58 -11.18 9.55
CA VAL A 426 -8.79 -10.19 10.61
C VAL A 426 -9.27 -8.85 10.04
N THR A 427 -10.09 -8.15 10.82
CA THR A 427 -10.53 -6.79 10.47
C THR A 427 -9.44 -5.78 10.83
N THR A 428 -9.08 -4.93 9.89
CA THR A 428 -8.11 -3.85 10.10
C THR A 428 -8.78 -2.58 10.59
N GLU A 429 -7.98 -1.60 11.04
CA GLU A 429 -8.44 -0.25 11.39
C GLU A 429 -9.13 0.48 10.23
N ASP A 430 -8.89 0.11 8.97
CA ASP A 430 -9.62 0.64 7.81
C ASP A 430 -10.90 -0.15 7.48
N GLY A 431 -11.22 -1.18 8.26
CA GLY A 431 -12.42 -2.00 8.08
C GLY A 431 -12.31 -3.02 6.96
N VAL A 432 -11.10 -3.32 6.50
CA VAL A 432 -10.81 -4.25 5.41
C VAL A 432 -10.35 -5.59 5.99
N GLY A 433 -10.62 -6.70 5.29
CA GLY A 433 -10.07 -8.01 5.66
C GLY A 433 -8.62 -8.14 5.24
N ARG A 434 -7.76 -8.64 6.12
CA ARG A 434 -6.37 -9.01 5.79
C ARG A 434 -5.99 -10.38 6.31
#